data_AF-A0A970REW6-F1
#
_entry.id   AF-A0A970REW6-F1
#
_cell.length_a   1.000
_cell.length_b   1.000
_cell.length_c   1.000
_cell.angle_alpha   90.00
_cell.angle_beta   90.00
_cell.angle_gamma   90.00
#
_symmetry.space_group_name_H-M   'P 1'
#
loop_
_entity.id
_entity.type
_entity.pdbx_description
1 polymer ?
#
loop_
_entity_poly.entity_id
_entity_poly.type
_entity_poly.pdbx_seq_one_letter_code
_entity_poly.pdbx_strand_id
1 'polypeptide(L)'
;MRILHLLSQRPDSTGSGTTLQAVLRESQKKGHENMVVAAIQEGPLPLFPGLSNLRTRFVTFGGGDLPFPIPGMSDVMPYPSMRFSDLTDRQLSS
;
A
#
# COMPACT_ATOMS: atom_id res chain seq x y z
N MET A 1 15.60 0.57 15.27
CA MET A 1 14.18 0.53 15.70
C MET A 1 13.45 -0.55 14.89
N ARG A 2 12.27 -0.96 15.32
CA ARG A 2 11.33 -1.76 14.53
C ARG A 2 10.22 -0.84 14.05
N ILE A 3 10.12 -0.61 12.74
CA ILE A 3 9.25 0.40 12.15
C ILE A 3 8.21 -0.30 11.27
N LEU A 4 6.93 -0.03 11.57
CA LEU A 4 5.79 -0.44 10.75
C LEU A 4 5.36 0.73 9.88
N HIS A 5 5.35 0.52 8.57
CA HIS A 5 4.86 1.46 7.59
C HIS A 5 3.49 1.03 7.09
N LEU A 6 2.52 1.93 7.12
CA LEU A 6 1.15 1.68 6.67
C LEU A 6 0.86 2.52 5.43
N LEU A 7 0.29 1.90 4.41
CA LEU A 7 -0.15 2.60 3.20
C LEU A 7 -1.45 1.99 2.68
N SER A 8 -2.56 2.73 2.68
CA SER A 8 -3.84 2.28 2.12
C SER A 8 -3.88 2.33 0.57
N GLN A 9 -2.72 2.25 -0.08
CA GLN A 9 -2.54 2.41 -1.53
C GLN A 9 -1.45 1.46 -2.04
N ARG A 10 -1.38 1.30 -3.36
CA ARG A 10 -0.29 0.55 -3.99
C ARG A 10 1.07 1.25 -3.78
N PRO A 11 2.09 0.57 -3.21
CA PRO A 11 3.43 1.12 -2.97
C PRO A 11 4.24 1.48 -4.23
N ASP A 12 3.82 1.03 -5.40
CA ASP A 12 4.54 1.12 -6.67
C ASP A 12 3.87 2.04 -7.70
N SER A 13 2.72 2.64 -7.36
CA SER A 13 1.91 3.37 -8.35
C SER A 13 1.65 4.83 -7.99
N THR A 14 1.96 5.28 -6.77
CA THR A 14 1.57 6.63 -6.29
C THR A 14 2.77 7.42 -5.77
N GLY A 15 2.63 8.74 -5.65
CA GLY A 15 3.64 9.59 -5.02
C GLY A 15 3.94 9.17 -3.58
N SER A 16 2.91 8.85 -2.79
CA SER A 16 3.03 8.28 -1.44
C SER A 16 3.77 6.93 -1.43
N GLY A 17 3.53 6.07 -2.42
CA GLY A 17 4.29 4.84 -2.64
C GLY A 17 5.78 5.10 -2.91
N THR A 18 6.11 6.05 -3.78
CA THR A 18 7.50 6.46 -4.04
C THR A 18 8.18 7.00 -2.78
N THR A 19 7.50 7.87 -2.03
CA THR A 19 8.00 8.38 -0.75
C THR A 19 8.24 7.26 0.26
N LEU A 20 7.29 6.32 0.38
CA LEU A 20 7.44 5.15 1.24
C LEU A 20 8.70 4.36 0.89
N GLN A 21 8.92 4.05 -0.39
CA GLN A 21 10.13 3.32 -0.81
C GLN A 21 11.42 4.06 -0.49
N ALA A 22 11.44 5.39 -0.64
CA ALA A 22 12.59 6.21 -0.26
C ALA A 22 12.85 6.16 1.26
N VAL A 23 11.80 6.31 2.07
CA VAL A 23 11.89 6.21 3.54
C VAL A 23 12.39 4.83 3.97
N LEU A 24 11.91 3.75 3.36
CA LEU A 24 12.35 2.39 3.64
C LEU A 24 13.85 2.20 3.37
N ARG A 25 14.34 2.73 2.25
CA ARG A 25 15.77 2.67 1.88
C ARG A 25 16.64 3.40 2.90
N GLU A 26 16.28 4.63 3.27
CA GLU A 26 17.05 5.38 4.25
C GLU A 26 16.96 4.77 5.65
N SER A 27 15.80 4.26 6.03
CA SER A 27 15.58 3.53 7.29
C SER A 27 16.47 2.27 7.38
N GLN A 28 16.53 1.47 6.31
CA GLN A 28 17.40 0.28 6.25
C GLN A 28 18.88 0.67 6.36
N LYS A 29 19.32 1.74 5.68
CA LYS A 29 20.72 2.25 5.78
C LYS A 29 21.09 2.66 7.20
N LYS A 30 20.12 3.08 8.02
CA LYS A 30 20.31 3.41 9.44
C LYS A 30 20.20 2.20 10.37
N GLY A 31 20.16 0.98 9.82
CA GLY A 31 20.11 -0.26 10.60
C GLY A 31 18.76 -0.49 11.27
N HIS A 32 17.67 0.07 10.74
CA HIS A 32 16.32 -0.19 11.25
C HIS A 32 15.68 -1.38 10.55
N GLU A 33 14.89 -2.13 11.31
CA GLU A 33 14.04 -3.19 10.78
C GLU A 33 12.72 -2.59 10.31
N ASN A 34 12.33 -2.89 9.07
CA ASN A 34 11.13 -2.34 8.45
C ASN A 34 10.12 -3.43 8.14
N MET A 35 8.84 -3.12 8.32
CA MET A 35 7.72 -3.88 7.80
C MET A 35 6.76 -2.94 7.08
N VAL A 36 6.21 -3.36 5.95
CA VAL A 36 5.15 -2.65 5.23
C VAL A 36 3.85 -3.44 5.33
N VAL A 37 2.77 -2.75 5.67
CA VAL A 37 1.40 -3.20 5.40
C VAL A 37 0.81 -2.27 4.36
N ALA A 38 0.46 -2.79 3.18
CA ALA A 38 -0.04 -1.97 2.09
C ALA A 38 -1.23 -2.58 1.36
N ALA A 39 -2.02 -1.73 0.69
CA ALA A 39 -3.08 -2.19 -0.18
C ALA A 39 -2.52 -2.65 -1.54
N ILE A 40 -3.02 -3.78 -2.03
CA ILE A 40 -2.83 -4.25 -3.41
C ILE A 40 -4.18 -4.57 -4.03
N GLN A 41 -4.19 -4.75 -5.35
CA GLN A 41 -5.31 -5.25 -6.13
C GLN A 41 -4.76 -6.25 -7.15
N GLU A 42 -5.64 -6.93 -7.88
CA GLU A 42 -5.28 -7.76 -9.04
C GLU A 42 -4.12 -7.17 -9.87
N GLY A 43 -3.22 -8.06 -10.29
CA GLY A 43 -1.99 -7.70 -10.99
C GLY A 43 -0.73 -8.11 -10.23
N PRO A 44 0.46 -7.67 -10.70
CA PRO A 44 1.73 -8.06 -10.09
C PRO A 44 1.88 -7.47 -8.69
N LEU A 45 2.62 -8.18 -7.83
CA LEU A 45 2.98 -7.68 -6.50
C LEU A 45 3.96 -6.50 -6.60
N PRO A 46 3.85 -5.50 -5.70
CA PRO A 46 4.80 -4.39 -5.64
C PRO A 46 6.23 -4.89 -5.40
N LEU A 47 7.18 -4.33 -6.14
CA LEU A 47 8.60 -4.63 -5.99
C LEU A 47 9.28 -3.57 -5.11
N PHE A 48 10.24 -4.02 -4.31
CA PHE A 48 11.04 -3.18 -3.41
C PHE A 48 12.55 -3.36 -3.68
N PRO A 49 13.09 -2.80 -4.77
CA PRO A 49 14.49 -3.01 -5.13
C PRO A 49 15.46 -2.51 -4.07
N GLY A 50 16.45 -3.32 -3.72
CA GLY A 50 17.49 -2.99 -2.73
C GLY A 50 17.06 -3.15 -1.26
N LEU A 51 15.86 -3.70 -1.00
CA LEU A 51 15.32 -3.90 0.35
C LEU A 51 15.22 -5.40 0.67
N SER A 52 16.36 -6.06 0.85
CA SER A 52 16.45 -7.53 1.02
C SER A 52 15.86 -8.07 2.32
N ASN A 53 15.78 -7.25 3.37
CA ASN A 53 15.26 -7.65 4.69
C ASN A 53 13.86 -7.08 4.98
N LEU A 54 13.17 -6.56 3.97
CA LEU A 54 11.86 -5.96 4.14
C LEU A 54 10.78 -7.03 4.37
N ARG A 55 10.09 -6.95 5.49
CA ARG A 55 8.87 -7.72 5.73
C ARG A 55 7.69 -7.01 5.06
N THR A 56 6.86 -7.74 4.33
CA THR A 56 5.66 -7.19 3.71
C THR A 56 4.42 -7.99 4.10
N ARG A 57 3.30 -7.29 4.23
CA ARG A 57 1.97 -7.88 4.26
C ARG A 57 1.05 -7.01 3.43
N PHE A 58 0.18 -7.64 2.67
CA PHE A 58 -0.73 -6.92 1.80
C PHE A 58 -2.18 -7.17 2.18
N VAL A 59 -3.01 -6.16 1.99
CA VAL A 59 -4.47 -6.26 2.01
C VAL A 59 -4.94 -6.20 0.57
N THR A 60 -5.64 -7.23 0.12
CA THR A 60 -6.00 -7.43 -1.28
C THR A 60 -7.42 -6.92 -1.53
N PHE A 61 -7.54 -5.90 -2.37
CA PHE A 61 -8.81 -5.28 -2.77
C PHE A 61 -9.27 -5.82 -4.13
N GLY A 62 -10.57 -5.69 -4.42
CA GLY A 62 -11.16 -6.08 -5.69
C GLY A 62 -11.34 -7.59 -5.87
N GLY A 63 -11.76 -8.30 -4.81
CA GLY A 63 -12.06 -9.74 -4.87
C GLY A 63 -11.16 -10.64 -4.03
N GLY A 64 -10.29 -10.04 -3.20
CA GLY A 64 -9.50 -10.74 -2.18
C GLY A 64 -10.06 -10.52 -0.78
N ASP A 65 -9.22 -9.99 0.12
CA ASP A 65 -9.62 -9.62 1.50
C ASP A 65 -10.82 -8.66 1.52
N LEU A 66 -10.91 -7.75 0.54
CA LEU A 66 -12.01 -6.82 0.37
C LEU A 66 -12.60 -6.92 -1.06
N PRO A 67 -13.94 -6.93 -1.21
CA PRO A 67 -14.60 -7.17 -2.50
C PRO A 67 -14.71 -5.92 -3.40
N PHE A 68 -14.17 -4.78 -2.97
CA PHE A 68 -14.25 -3.49 -3.67
C PHE A 68 -12.85 -2.95 -3.97
N PRO A 69 -12.69 -2.05 -4.96
CA PRO A 69 -11.37 -1.53 -5.33
C PRO A 69 -10.78 -0.64 -4.24
N ILE A 70 -9.46 -0.43 -4.30
CA ILE A 70 -8.74 0.40 -3.33
C ILE A 70 -9.34 1.83 -3.33
N PRO A 71 -9.73 2.39 -2.17
CA PRO A 71 -10.12 3.78 -2.07
C PRO A 71 -8.95 4.71 -2.42
N GLY A 72 -9.16 5.57 -3.42
CA GLY A 72 -8.19 6.56 -3.89
C GLY A 72 -8.12 7.80 -3.00
N MET A 73 -7.01 8.54 -3.11
CA MET A 73 -6.83 9.86 -2.48
C MET A 73 -7.29 11.00 -3.40
N SER A 74 -7.68 10.68 -4.64
CA SER A 74 -8.14 11.60 -5.67
C SER A 74 -9.15 10.89 -6.57
N ASP A 75 -9.77 11.67 -7.45
CA ASP A 75 -10.70 11.20 -8.48
C ASP A 75 -10.03 10.40 -9.59
N VAL A 76 -8.70 10.54 -9.73
CA VAL A 76 -7.91 9.91 -10.79
C VAL A 76 -6.71 9.24 -10.15
N MET A 77 -6.72 7.90 -10.19
CA MET A 77 -5.63 7.06 -9.71
C MET A 77 -5.01 6.28 -10.89
N PRO A 78 -3.74 5.87 -10.80
CA PRO A 78 -3.04 5.11 -11.84
C PRO A 78 -3.42 3.62 -11.86
N TYR A 79 -4.45 3.23 -11.13
CA TYR A 79 -5.04 1.90 -11.06
C TYR A 79 -6.54 2.02 -10.78
N PRO A 80 -7.35 0.99 -11.06
CA PRO A 80 -8.78 1.00 -10.73
C PRO A 80 -9.01 1.31 -9.25
N SER A 81 -9.77 2.37 -8.97
CA SER A 81 -10.00 2.86 -7.61
C SER A 81 -11.44 3.34 -7.45
N MET A 82 -11.86 3.51 -6.21
CA MET A 82 -13.10 4.23 -5.88
C MET A 82 -12.78 5.48 -5.07
N ARG A 83 -13.63 6.50 -5.13
CA ARG A 83 -13.49 7.64 -4.23
C ARG A 83 -13.84 7.21 -2.81
N PHE A 84 -13.14 7.76 -1.83
CA PHE A 84 -13.45 7.49 -0.43
C PHE A 84 -14.87 7.92 -0.06
N SER A 85 -15.38 9.01 -0.64
CA SER A 85 -16.75 9.50 -0.46
C SER A 85 -17.83 8.55 -0.99
N ASP A 86 -17.47 7.63 -1.88
CA ASP A 86 -18.41 6.73 -2.56
C ASP A 86 -18.49 5.36 -1.84
N LEU A 87 -17.79 5.20 -0.71
CA LEU A 87 -17.88 4.02 0.15
C LEU A 87 -19.26 3.95 0.82
N THR A 88 -19.87 2.78 0.76
CA THR A 88 -21.10 2.47 1.50
C THR A 88 -20.81 2.14 2.96
N ASP A 89 -21.80 2.29 3.84
CA ASP A 89 -21.67 1.93 5.27
C ASP A 89 -21.18 0.49 5.48
N ARG A 90 -21.64 -0.44 4.63
CA ARG A 90 -21.21 -1.84 4.66
C ARG A 90 -19.71 -2.00 4.37
N GLN A 91 -19.16 -1.20 3.46
CA GLN A 91 -17.73 -1.22 3.12
C GLN A 91 -16.88 -0.55 4.20
N LEU A 92 -17.42 0.42 4.94
CA LEU A 92 -16.75 1.08 6.06
C LEU A 92 -16.71 0.22 7.32
N SER A 93 -17.70 -0.66 7.52
CA SER A 93 -17.79 -1.57 8.67
C SER A 93 -17.10 -2.92 8.45
N SER A 94 -16.33 -3.07 7.36
CA SER A 94 -15.68 -4.33 6.95
C SER A 94 -14.42 -4.65 7.75
#